data_AF-A0A1Y3NN64-F1
#
_entry.id   AF-A0A1Y3NN64-F1
#
_cell.length_a   1.000
_cell.length_b   1.000
_cell.length_c   1.000
_cell.angle_alpha   90.00
_cell.angle_beta   90.00
_cell.angle_gamma   90.00
#
_symmetry.space_group_name_H-M   'P 1'
#
loop_
_entity.id
_entity.type
_entity.pdbx_description
1 polymer ?
#
loop_
_entity_poly.entity_id
_entity_poly.type
_entity_poly.pdbx_seq_one_letter_code
_entity_poly.pdbx_strand_id
1 'polypeptide(L)'
;MINTIFAYDCWSERLGYSCCSKNAQVYYEDADGKWGVENNNWCGIIQENDCWSERLGYKCCSQNTEVYYEDADGKWGVENNEWCGI
;
A
#
# COMPACT_ATOMS: atom_id res chain seq x y z
N MET A 1 -8.19 -17.34 17.00
CA MET A 1 -6.94 -16.64 16.67
C MET A 1 -7.06 -16.20 15.22
N ILE A 2 -7.65 -15.04 14.98
CA ILE A 2 -7.80 -14.51 13.62
C ILE A 2 -6.47 -13.84 13.29
N ASN A 3 -5.67 -14.54 12.51
CA ASN A 3 -4.39 -14.10 12.00
C ASN A 3 -4.67 -13.16 10.83
N THR A 4 -5.20 -11.97 11.11
CA THR A 4 -5.42 -10.93 10.09
C THR A 4 -4.09 -10.26 9.83
N ILE A 5 -3.20 -10.99 9.15
CA ILE A 5 -2.16 -10.38 8.34
C ILE A 5 -2.96 -9.71 7.22
N PHE A 6 -3.32 -8.45 7.40
CA PHE A 6 -3.70 -7.61 6.28
C PHE A 6 -2.59 -7.81 5.25
N ALA A 7 -2.95 -8.34 4.09
CA ALA A 7 -2.07 -8.28 2.94
C ALA A 7 -1.89 -6.79 2.69
N TYR A 8 -0.83 -6.23 3.26
CA TYR A 8 -0.38 -4.89 2.96
C TYR A 8 -0.10 -4.94 1.46
N ASP A 9 -1.04 -4.44 0.65
CA ASP A 9 -0.94 -4.56 -0.80
C ASP A 9 0.36 -3.85 -1.20
N CYS A 10 1.28 -4.66 -1.70
CA CYS A 10 2.64 -4.24 -1.91
C CYS A 10 2.70 -3.49 -3.23
N TRP A 11 2.62 -2.17 -3.14
CA TRP A 11 2.50 -1.30 -4.31
C TRP A 11 3.65 -1.48 -5.33
N SER A 12 4.78 -2.04 -4.92
CA SER A 12 5.93 -2.29 -5.80
C SER A 12 5.75 -3.53 -6.67
N GLU A 13 4.89 -4.49 -6.30
CA GLU A 13 4.70 -5.73 -7.04
C GLU A 13 4.09 -5.49 -8.42
N ARG A 14 3.17 -4.52 -8.55
CA ARG A 14 2.64 -4.08 -9.85
C ARG A 14 3.71 -3.47 -10.76
N LEU A 15 4.84 -3.04 -10.21
CA LEU A 15 6.00 -2.54 -10.95
C LEU A 15 7.05 -3.65 -11.19
N GLY A 16 6.80 -4.87 -10.72
CA GLY A 16 7.71 -6.01 -10.85
C GLY A 16 8.75 -6.13 -9.74
N TYR A 17 8.58 -5.44 -8.61
CA TYR A 17 9.52 -5.43 -7.49
C TYR A 17 8.91 -6.02 -6.22
N SER A 18 9.71 -6.78 -5.47
CA SER A 18 9.29 -7.43 -4.21
C SER A 18 8.98 -6.42 -3.11
N CYS A 19 8.29 -6.87 -2.05
CA CYS A 19 8.08 -6.09 -0.84
C CYS A 19 9.32 -6.10 0.04
N CYS A 20 9.58 -4.98 0.70
CA CYS A 20 10.60 -4.96 1.73
C CYS A 20 10.11 -5.60 3.03
N SER A 21 11.05 -6.04 3.85
CA SER A 21 10.77 -6.48 5.22
C SER A 21 10.14 -5.36 6.05
N LYS A 22 9.35 -5.71 7.07
CA LYS A 22 8.58 -4.76 7.91
C LYS A 22 9.38 -3.59 8.53
N ASN A 23 10.72 -3.67 8.57
CA ASN A 23 11.61 -2.63 9.13
C ASN A 23 12.69 -2.16 8.15
N ALA A 24 12.43 -2.29 6.85
CA ALA A 24 13.37 -1.88 5.83
C ALA A 24 13.69 -0.38 5.92
N GLN A 25 14.96 -0.05 5.71
CA GLN A 25 15.42 1.33 5.67
C GLN A 25 15.09 1.94 4.31
N VAL A 26 14.55 3.17 4.31
CA VAL A 26 14.31 3.94 3.09
C VAL A 26 15.65 4.27 2.46
N TYR A 27 15.86 3.79 1.25
CA TYR A 27 17.04 4.07 0.44
C TYR A 27 16.76 5.13 -0.61
N TYR A 28 15.54 5.13 -1.17
CA TYR A 28 15.11 6.06 -2.20
C TYR A 28 13.60 6.33 -2.08
N GLU A 29 13.13 7.47 -2.56
CA GLU A 29 11.72 7.84 -2.57
C GLU A 29 11.41 8.58 -3.87
N ASP A 30 10.32 8.17 -4.51
CA ASP A 30 9.81 8.77 -5.75
C ASP A 30 8.28 8.85 -5.73
N ALA A 31 7.68 9.11 -6.90
CA ALA A 31 6.23 9.19 -7.06
C ALA A 31 5.51 7.85 -6.84
N ASP A 32 6.23 6.73 -6.96
CA ASP A 32 5.66 5.41 -6.72
C ASP A 32 5.64 5.07 -5.22
N GLY A 33 6.67 5.47 -4.48
CA GLY A 33 6.69 5.41 -3.03
C GLY A 33 8.10 5.33 -2.46
N LYS A 34 8.21 4.75 -1.26
CA LYS A 34 9.49 4.57 -0.58
C LYS A 34 10.11 3.23 -0.94
N TRP A 35 11.30 3.26 -1.48
CA TRP A 35 12.05 2.09 -1.89
C TRP A 35 13.12 1.73 -0.88
N GLY A 36 13.29 0.42 -0.66
CA GLY A 36 14.40 -0.17 0.08
C GLY A 36 15.24 -1.07 -0.82
N VAL A 37 16.38 -1.52 -0.28
CA VAL A 37 17.24 -2.51 -0.94
C VAL A 37 17.53 -3.64 0.04
N GLU A 38 17.12 -4.85 -0.31
CA GLU A 38 17.33 -6.06 0.47
C GLU A 38 17.90 -7.18 -0.41
N ASN A 39 18.93 -7.89 0.07
CA ASN A 39 19.61 -8.93 -0.70
C ASN A 39 20.05 -8.47 -2.11
N ASN A 40 20.51 -7.22 -2.22
CA ASN A 40 20.87 -6.54 -3.48
C ASN A 40 19.70 -6.38 -4.49
N ASN A 41 18.45 -6.52 -4.06
CA ASN A 41 17.27 -6.30 -4.89
C ASN A 41 16.46 -5.11 -4.38
N TRP A 42 15.86 -4.36 -5.32
CA TRP A 42 14.92 -3.30 -4.99
C TRP A 42 13.62 -3.86 -4.46
N CYS A 43 13.09 -3.20 -3.45
CA CYS A 43 11.82 -3.55 -2.87
C CYS A 43 10.99 -2.32 -2.48
N GLY A 44 9.66 -2.45 -2.48
CA GLY A 44 8.75 -1.42 -1.97
C GLY A 44 8.61 -1.50 -0.46
N ILE A 45 8.87 -0.39 0.22
CA ILE A 45 8.64 -0.26 1.67
C ILE A 45 7.16 -0.01 1.87
N ILE A 46 6.53 -0.90 2.62
CA ILE A 46 5.13 -0.77 2.97
C ILE A 46 5.03 -0.06 4.31
N GLN A 47 4.50 1.16 4.31
CA GLN A 47 4.18 1.86 5.56
C GLN A 47 2.79 1.41 6.03
N GLU A 48 2.57 1.30 7.34
CA GLU A 48 1.29 0.87 7.93
C GLU A 48 0.09 1.78 7.58
N ASN A 49 0.31 2.86 6.80
CA ASN A 49 -0.72 3.74 6.26
C ASN A 49 -0.32 4.28 4.86
N ASP A 50 0.41 3.49 4.06
CA ASP A 50 0.84 3.99 2.74
C ASP A 50 -0.37 4.07 1.81
N CYS A 51 -0.93 5.29 1.73
CA CYS A 51 -2.20 5.53 1.11
C CYS A 51 -2.07 5.60 -0.39
N TRP A 52 -2.06 4.44 -1.06
CA TRP A 52 -1.86 4.41 -2.50
C TRP A 52 -2.88 5.27 -3.25
N SER A 53 -4.11 5.42 -2.73
CA SER A 53 -5.18 6.21 -3.35
C SER A 53 -4.97 7.74 -3.33
N GLU A 54 -4.12 8.26 -2.42
CA GLU A 54 -3.82 9.70 -2.36
C GLU A 54 -3.16 10.21 -3.63
N ARG A 55 -2.36 9.38 -4.29
CA ARG A 55 -1.73 9.73 -5.58
C ARG A 55 -2.76 9.89 -6.71
N LEU A 56 -3.93 9.26 -6.56
CA LEU A 56 -5.05 9.35 -7.50
C LEU A 56 -6.03 10.47 -7.10
N GLY A 57 -5.75 11.19 -6.01
CA GLY A 57 -6.59 12.27 -5.48
C GLY A 57 -7.69 11.81 -4.52
N TYR A 58 -7.63 10.57 -4.03
CA TYR A 58 -8.60 10.00 -3.08
C TYR A 58 -7.99 9.86 -1.69
N LYS A 59 -8.82 9.91 -0.65
CA LYS A 59 -8.33 9.82 0.74
C LYS A 59 -8.01 8.37 1.11
N CYS A 60 -7.27 8.18 2.20
CA CYS A 60 -7.22 6.88 2.84
C CYS A 60 -8.50 6.53 3.57
N CYS A 61 -8.86 5.25 3.50
CA CYS A 61 -9.88 4.72 4.36
C CYS A 61 -9.33 4.60 5.79
N SER A 62 -10.21 4.80 6.75
CA SER A 62 -10.03 4.41 8.14
C SER A 62 -9.71 2.92 8.25
N GLN A 63 -9.00 2.54 9.31
CA GLN A 63 -8.71 1.14 9.58
C GLN A 63 -10.02 0.33 9.73
N ASN A 64 -10.04 -0.87 9.13
CA ASN A 64 -11.19 -1.80 9.09
C ASN A 64 -12.37 -1.38 8.21
N THR A 65 -12.17 -0.48 7.26
CA THR A 65 -13.21 -0.15 6.27
C THR A 65 -13.50 -1.33 5.36
N GLU A 66 -14.79 -1.52 5.07
CA GLU A 66 -15.26 -2.60 4.21
C GLU A 66 -14.87 -2.32 2.75
N VAL A 67 -14.33 -3.35 2.08
CA VAL A 67 -13.99 -3.27 0.66
C VAL A 67 -15.29 -3.24 -0.14
N TYR A 68 -15.50 -2.13 -0.84
CA TYR A 68 -16.66 -1.93 -1.70
C TYR A 68 -16.37 -2.28 -3.16
N TYR A 69 -15.12 -2.05 -3.60
CA TYR A 69 -14.68 -2.30 -4.97
C TYR A 69 -13.18 -2.64 -4.99
N GLU A 70 -12.73 -3.37 -6.01
CA GLU A 70 -11.32 -3.72 -6.18
C GLU A 70 -10.98 -3.64 -7.67
N ASP A 71 -9.86 -2.99 -7.99
CA ASP A 71 -9.34 -2.85 -9.34
C ASP A 71 -7.81 -3.02 -9.39
N ALA A 72 -7.18 -2.56 -10.47
CA ALA A 72 -5.74 -2.68 -10.65
C ALA A 72 -4.92 -1.74 -9.73
N ASP A 73 -5.55 -0.70 -9.18
CA ASP A 73 -4.90 0.22 -8.26
C ASP A 73 -4.93 -0.29 -6.81
N GLY A 74 -6.02 -0.95 -6.43
CA GLY A 74 -6.14 -1.66 -5.15
C GLY A 74 -7.57 -1.84 -4.67
N LYS A 75 -7.74 -2.02 -3.35
CA LYS A 75 -9.04 -2.15 -2.70
C LYS A 75 -9.60 -0.78 -2.34
N TRP A 76 -10.82 -0.50 -2.75
CA TRP A 76 -11.53 0.75 -2.50
C TRP A 76 -12.61 0.55 -1.43
N GLY A 77 -12.71 1.52 -0.53
CA GLY A 77 -13.81 1.67 0.42
C GLY A 77 -14.60 2.95 0.16
N VAL A 78 -15.69 3.11 0.89
CA VAL A 78 -16.50 4.33 0.87
C VAL A 78 -16.74 4.81 2.30
N GLU A 79 -16.29 6.03 2.60
CA GLU A 79 -16.47 6.68 3.90
C GLU A 79 -17.04 8.07 3.72
N ASN A 80 -18.04 8.43 4.53
CA ASN A 80 -18.71 9.74 4.43
C ASN A 80 -19.20 10.08 3.01
N ASN A 81 -19.61 9.05 2.24
CA ASN A 81 -19.99 9.14 0.82
C ASN A 81 -18.84 9.57 -0.13
N GLU A 82 -17.58 9.43 0.29
CA GLU A 82 -16.39 9.66 -0.53
C GLU A 82 -15.62 8.35 -0.75
N TRP A 83 -15.03 8.19 -1.93
CA TRP A 83 -14.14 7.06 -2.22
C TRP A 83 -12.82 7.21 -1.50
N CYS A 84 -12.33 6.10 -0.95
CA CYS A 84 -11.06 6.03 -0.27
C CYS A 84 -10.32 4.73 -0.60
N GLY A 85 -8.99 4.72 -0.53
CA GLY A 85 -8.18 3.52 -0.69
C GLY A 85 -7.94 2.80 0.64
N ILE A 86 -8.06 1.48 0.59
CA ILE A 86 -7.78 0.53 1.68
C ILE A 86 -6.36 -0.03 1.49
#